data_AF-A0A3D4E874-F1
#
_entry.id   AF-A0A3D4E874-F1
#
_cell.length_a   1.000
_cell.length_b   1.000
_cell.length_c   1.000
_cell.angle_alpha   90.00
_cell.angle_beta   90.00
_cell.angle_gamma   90.00
#
_symmetry.space_group_name_H-M   'P 1'
#
loop_
_entity.id
_entity.type
_entity.pdbx_description
1 polymer ?
#
loop_
_entity_poly.entity_id
_entity_poly.type
_entity_poly.pdbx_seq_one_letter_code
_entity_poly.pdbx_strand_id
1 'polypeptide(L)'
;YQSKDGTAPFNGVIIVQANWEEWNKFCNNDKFKALRDRMCMVKMPYVLRSDAEVNVYQDAIANSDLSKAPLAPHTLTMLADFVVASRMSRAKGQRFDMLQKVHAYNGDEVDRVEKITGDESELVDALKYYKDLAQTKEGADPEGFSGISTRDSLKLLGRIFNANAVAPEADPLIVLETLEAFTSEQKNTNLKNQWHNLITQLKDEYRKKLEHDLKTACVPGYEAVGQEEYDKYVNYLNHLEERPGEMYKDGETTKSPEELEKELRDIESHIQIMQGKKPDEWKAFRGTILQNELRYRSVNSQAHKGWKTVPALFQAIESKILMTDKEMESIIRQGADATNEGIARHKKFVEEMLLKGYSQRQVHKTARFFLGNEPK
;
A
#
# COMPACT_ATOMS: atom_id res chain seq x y z
N TYR A 1 6.52 -33.24 -52.76
CA TYR A 1 5.12 -33.33 -52.28
C TYR A 1 4.50 -31.94 -52.35
N GLN A 2 3.86 -31.61 -53.47
CA GLN A 2 3.00 -30.43 -53.58
C GLN A 2 1.55 -30.95 -53.52
N SER A 3 0.81 -30.54 -52.50
CA SER A 3 -0.63 -30.76 -52.45
C SER A 3 -1.27 -29.90 -53.54
N LYS A 4 -2.21 -30.48 -54.30
CA LYS A 4 -2.93 -29.80 -55.40
C LYS A 4 -3.77 -28.60 -54.94
N ASP A 5 -3.90 -28.39 -53.63
CA ASP A 5 -4.73 -27.36 -53.01
C ASP A 5 -3.90 -26.22 -52.37
N GLY A 6 -2.58 -26.16 -52.61
CA GLY A 6 -1.73 -25.09 -52.08
C GLY A 6 -1.54 -25.13 -50.55
N THR A 7 -1.99 -26.19 -49.89
CA THR A 7 -1.82 -26.39 -48.45
C THR A 7 -0.49 -27.07 -48.17
N ALA A 8 0.46 -26.28 -47.65
CA ALA A 8 1.71 -26.81 -47.10
C ALA A 8 1.44 -27.46 -45.73
N PRO A 9 2.01 -28.64 -45.44
CA PRO A 9 1.92 -29.23 -44.10
C PRO A 9 2.59 -28.29 -43.09
N PHE A 10 1.81 -27.79 -42.14
CA PHE A 10 2.29 -26.94 -41.04
C PHE A 10 2.70 -27.81 -39.86
N ASN A 11 3.92 -27.58 -39.36
CA ASN A 11 4.45 -28.25 -38.18
C ASN A 11 4.86 -27.19 -37.17
N GLY A 12 3.97 -26.85 -36.25
CA GLY A 12 4.16 -25.80 -35.27
C GLY A 12 2.98 -25.69 -34.29
N VAL A 13 3.11 -24.80 -33.32
CA VAL A 13 2.05 -24.49 -32.35
C VAL A 13 1.39 -23.18 -32.76
N ILE A 14 0.06 -23.17 -32.80
CA ILE A 14 -0.73 -21.94 -33.00
C ILE A 14 -1.28 -21.54 -31.63
N ILE A 15 -0.96 -20.32 -31.19
CA ILE A 15 -1.50 -19.73 -29.97
C ILE A 15 -2.60 -18.76 -30.39
N VAL A 16 -3.80 -18.96 -29.84
CA VAL A 16 -4.96 -18.10 -30.10
C VAL A 16 -5.51 -17.63 -28.77
N GLN A 17 -5.88 -16.36 -28.69
CA GLN A 17 -6.64 -15.80 -27.58
C GLN A 17 -8.11 -15.70 -27.99
N ALA A 18 -9.02 -16.15 -27.13
CA ALA A 18 -10.46 -16.06 -27.35
C ALA A 18 -11.16 -15.61 -26.07
N ASN A 19 -12.30 -14.93 -26.22
CA ASN A 19 -13.15 -14.64 -25.06
C ASN A 19 -13.91 -15.90 -24.61
N TRP A 20 -14.40 -15.90 -23.37
CA TRP A 20 -15.09 -17.08 -22.80
C TRP A 20 -16.42 -17.43 -23.50
N GLU A 21 -17.20 -16.43 -23.92
CA GLU A 21 -18.46 -16.65 -24.65
C GLU A 21 -18.24 -17.26 -26.04
N GLU A 22 -17.25 -16.77 -26.78
CA GLU A 22 -16.85 -17.29 -28.09
C GLU A 22 -16.31 -18.70 -27.97
N TRP A 23 -15.48 -18.94 -26.96
CA TRP A 23 -15.00 -20.28 -26.65
C TRP A 23 -16.16 -21.24 -26.35
N ASN A 24 -17.15 -20.82 -25.56
CA ASN A 24 -18.33 -21.64 -25.26
C ASN A 24 -19.15 -21.93 -26.53
N LYS A 25 -19.36 -20.92 -27.39
CA LYS A 25 -20.03 -21.10 -28.70
C LYS A 25 -19.25 -22.07 -29.61
N PHE A 26 -17.92 -21.96 -29.63
CA PHE A 26 -17.04 -22.86 -30.38
C PHE A 26 -17.11 -24.30 -29.84
N CYS A 27 -17.08 -24.47 -28.52
CA CYS A 27 -17.23 -25.76 -27.85
C CYS A 27 -18.57 -26.42 -28.07
N ASN A 28 -19.64 -25.65 -28.23
CA ASN A 28 -20.98 -26.18 -28.46
C ASN A 28 -21.24 -26.56 -29.92
N ASN A 29 -20.33 -26.26 -30.85
CA ASN A 29 -20.53 -26.53 -32.28
C ASN A 29 -19.84 -27.84 -32.70
N ASP A 30 -20.64 -28.85 -33.07
CA ASP A 30 -20.16 -30.19 -33.44
C ASP A 30 -19.26 -30.22 -34.68
N LYS A 31 -19.35 -29.21 -35.56
CA LYS A 31 -18.49 -29.11 -36.75
C LYS A 31 -17.00 -29.00 -36.40
N PHE A 32 -16.68 -28.50 -35.21
CA PHE A 32 -15.30 -28.29 -34.77
C PHE A 32 -14.78 -29.40 -33.85
N LYS A 33 -15.51 -30.51 -33.67
CA LYS A 33 -15.11 -31.59 -32.74
C LYS A 33 -13.69 -32.10 -32.98
N ALA A 34 -13.32 -32.37 -34.23
CA ALA A 34 -11.97 -32.84 -34.59
C ALA A 34 -10.86 -31.80 -34.37
N LEU A 35 -11.22 -30.51 -34.32
CA LEU A 35 -10.28 -29.43 -33.99
C LEU A 35 -10.13 -29.30 -32.46
N ARG A 36 -11.22 -29.45 -31.71
CA ARG A 36 -11.21 -29.45 -30.24
C ARG A 36 -10.28 -30.52 -29.66
N ASP A 37 -10.29 -31.72 -30.24
CA ASP A 37 -9.45 -32.84 -29.79
C ASP A 37 -7.94 -32.58 -29.95
N ARG A 38 -7.55 -31.58 -30.77
CA ARG A 38 -6.16 -31.18 -31.01
C ARG A 38 -5.79 -29.85 -30.34
N MET A 39 -6.68 -29.28 -29.55
CA MET A 39 -6.47 -28.02 -28.83
C MET A 39 -6.25 -28.28 -27.35
N CYS A 40 -5.32 -27.54 -26.75
CA CYS A 40 -5.17 -27.47 -25.31
C CYS A 40 -5.67 -26.10 -24.83
N MET A 41 -6.63 -26.08 -23.90
CA MET A 41 -7.06 -24.85 -23.27
C MET A 41 -6.17 -24.55 -22.07
N VAL A 42 -5.58 -23.35 -22.07
CA VAL A 42 -4.98 -22.76 -20.87
C VAL A 42 -5.87 -21.62 -20.42
N LYS A 43 -6.47 -21.76 -19.22
CA LYS A 43 -7.27 -20.69 -18.62
C LYS A 43 -6.33 -19.68 -17.96
N MET A 44 -6.44 -18.41 -18.35
CA MET A 44 -5.66 -17.31 -17.77
C MET A 44 -6.54 -16.55 -16.76
N PRO A 45 -6.20 -16.56 -15.46
CA PRO A 45 -6.91 -15.75 -14.48
C PRO A 45 -6.53 -14.27 -14.63
N TYR A 46 -7.37 -13.40 -14.11
CA TYR A 46 -7.04 -12.01 -13.87
C TYR A 46 -5.94 -11.86 -12.80
N VAL A 47 -5.29 -10.70 -12.79
CA VAL A 47 -4.29 -10.34 -11.79
C VAL A 47 -4.92 -10.33 -10.40
N LEU A 48 -4.26 -10.99 -9.45
CA LEU A 48 -4.66 -11.11 -8.05
C LEU A 48 -3.70 -10.39 -7.07
N ARG A 49 -2.72 -9.64 -7.59
CA ARG A 49 -1.80 -8.82 -6.79
C ARG A 49 -2.02 -7.36 -7.11
N SER A 50 -2.17 -6.52 -6.09
CA SER A 50 -2.42 -5.09 -6.25
C SER A 50 -1.29 -4.40 -7.00
N ASP A 51 -0.02 -4.69 -6.67
CA ASP A 51 1.14 -4.07 -7.34
C ASP A 51 1.18 -4.39 -8.84
N ALA A 52 0.83 -5.62 -9.20
CA ALA A 52 0.77 -6.03 -10.60
C ALA A 52 -0.38 -5.35 -11.36
N GLU A 53 -1.52 -5.09 -10.72
CA GLU A 53 -2.62 -4.33 -11.33
C GLU A 53 -2.26 -2.83 -11.42
N VAL A 54 -1.53 -2.27 -10.43
CA VAL A 54 -0.99 -0.90 -10.50
C VAL A 54 -0.08 -0.73 -11.72
N ASN A 55 0.79 -1.71 -12.01
CA ASN A 55 1.65 -1.66 -13.20
C ASN A 55 0.83 -1.60 -14.50
N VAL A 56 -0.29 -2.32 -14.59
CA VAL A 56 -1.20 -2.24 -15.75
C VAL A 56 -1.75 -0.82 -15.91
N TYR A 57 -2.12 -0.15 -14.81
CA TYR A 57 -2.59 1.23 -14.86
C TYR A 57 -1.48 2.22 -15.24
N GLN A 58 -0.28 2.04 -14.70
CA GLN A 58 0.88 2.87 -15.04
C GLN A 58 1.23 2.76 -16.51
N ASP A 59 1.27 1.55 -17.08
CA ASP A 59 1.51 1.33 -18.50
C ASP A 59 0.41 1.98 -19.36
N ALA A 60 -0.85 1.88 -18.95
CA ALA A 60 -1.96 2.51 -19.66
C ALA A 60 -1.87 4.05 -19.63
N ILE A 61 -1.51 4.64 -18.49
CA ILE A 61 -1.34 6.10 -18.33
C ILE A 61 -0.14 6.58 -19.16
N ALA A 62 0.99 5.89 -19.07
CA ALA A 62 2.23 6.24 -19.78
C ALA A 62 2.05 6.29 -21.30
N ASN A 63 1.21 5.41 -21.85
CA ASN A 63 0.89 5.35 -23.27
C ASN A 63 -0.30 6.25 -23.69
N SER A 64 -0.69 7.21 -22.85
CA SER A 64 -1.83 8.11 -23.09
C SER A 64 -1.48 9.59 -22.86
N ASP A 65 -2.38 10.47 -23.28
CA ASP A 65 -2.30 11.91 -23.01
C ASP A 65 -2.36 12.26 -21.51
N LEU A 66 -2.74 11.29 -20.66
CA LEU A 66 -2.83 11.44 -19.21
C LEU A 66 -1.47 11.30 -18.50
N SER A 67 -0.39 10.97 -19.22
CA SER A 67 0.97 10.83 -18.65
C SER A 67 1.48 12.08 -17.90
N LYS A 68 0.92 13.26 -18.19
CA LYS A 68 1.24 14.53 -17.53
C LYS A 68 0.19 14.99 -16.51
N ALA A 69 -0.92 14.27 -16.38
CA ALA A 69 -1.99 14.65 -15.47
C ALA A 69 -1.54 14.41 -14.01
N PRO A 70 -1.88 15.31 -13.07
CA PRO A 70 -1.57 15.11 -11.66
C PRO A 70 -2.21 13.82 -11.13
N LEU A 71 -1.39 12.97 -10.52
CA LEU A 71 -1.80 11.71 -9.91
C LEU A 71 -1.39 11.74 -8.44
N ALA A 72 -2.37 11.87 -7.55
CA ALA A 72 -2.10 11.85 -6.13
C ALA A 72 -1.63 10.44 -5.68
N PRO A 73 -0.78 10.35 -4.64
CA PRO A 73 -0.43 9.10 -3.99
C PRO A 73 -1.65 8.26 -3.60
N HIS A 74 -1.45 6.94 -3.50
CA HIS A 74 -2.48 5.95 -3.15
C HIS A 74 -3.65 5.79 -4.13
N THR A 75 -3.77 6.66 -5.15
CA THR A 75 -4.88 6.62 -6.12
C THR A 75 -4.94 5.31 -6.90
N LEU A 76 -3.82 4.89 -7.50
CA LEU A 76 -3.77 3.65 -8.28
C LEU A 76 -3.89 2.41 -7.39
N THR A 77 -3.24 2.43 -6.23
CA THR A 77 -3.29 1.34 -5.25
C THR A 77 -4.72 1.11 -4.77
N MET A 78 -5.44 2.17 -4.39
CA MET A 78 -6.84 2.06 -3.97
C MET A 78 -7.75 1.45 -5.06
N LEU A 79 -7.58 1.88 -6.31
CA LEU A 79 -8.32 1.29 -7.43
C LEU A 79 -7.93 -0.18 -7.65
N ALA A 80 -6.64 -0.50 -7.56
CA ALA A 80 -6.13 -1.86 -7.69
C ALA A 80 -6.68 -2.78 -6.60
N ASP A 81 -6.65 -2.35 -5.34
CA ASP A 81 -7.16 -3.11 -4.20
C ASP A 81 -8.64 -3.43 -4.37
N PHE A 82 -9.46 -2.46 -4.80
CA PHE A 82 -10.87 -2.68 -5.08
C PHE A 82 -11.08 -3.73 -6.19
N VAL A 83 -10.35 -3.57 -7.31
CA VAL A 83 -10.49 -4.43 -8.49
C VAL A 83 -10.00 -5.85 -8.19
N VAL A 84 -8.88 -6.00 -7.50
CA VAL A 84 -8.32 -7.29 -7.09
C VAL A 84 -9.23 -7.99 -6.09
N ALA A 85 -9.72 -7.27 -5.07
CA ALA A 85 -10.70 -7.82 -4.12
C ALA A 85 -11.99 -8.30 -4.82
N SER A 86 -12.42 -7.63 -5.90
CA SER A 86 -13.59 -8.06 -6.68
C SER A 86 -13.38 -9.41 -7.40
N ARG A 87 -12.12 -9.80 -7.65
CA ARG A 87 -11.73 -11.03 -8.37
C ARG A 87 -11.46 -12.22 -7.45
N MET A 88 -11.37 -11.96 -6.14
CA MET A 88 -11.08 -12.97 -5.13
C MET A 88 -12.36 -13.65 -4.64
N SER A 89 -12.28 -14.96 -4.41
CA SER A 89 -13.40 -15.74 -3.88
C SER A 89 -13.62 -15.44 -2.40
N ARG A 90 -14.89 -15.29 -2.01
CA ARG A 90 -15.30 -15.14 -0.60
C ARG A 90 -15.64 -16.51 0.00
N ALA A 91 -15.12 -16.81 1.17
CA ALA A 91 -15.59 -17.94 1.97
C ALA A 91 -17.03 -17.66 2.43
N LYS A 92 -17.93 -18.64 2.32
CA LYS A 92 -19.32 -18.47 2.77
C LYS A 92 -19.34 -18.54 4.31
N GLY A 93 -19.97 -17.56 4.96
CA GLY A 93 -20.32 -17.65 6.39
C GLY A 93 -19.32 -17.06 7.40
N GLN A 94 -18.19 -16.49 6.96
CA GLN A 94 -17.24 -15.81 7.87
C GLN A 94 -17.25 -14.29 7.67
N ARG A 95 -17.10 -13.54 8.77
CA ARG A 95 -16.74 -12.11 8.72
C ARG A 95 -15.30 -12.03 8.22
N PHE A 96 -15.16 -11.79 6.93
CA PHE A 96 -13.89 -11.85 6.23
C PHE A 96 -13.48 -10.45 5.81
N ASP A 97 -12.29 -10.01 6.21
CA ASP A 97 -11.70 -8.78 5.70
C ASP A 97 -11.06 -9.08 4.34
N MET A 98 -11.68 -8.54 3.27
CA MET A 98 -11.19 -8.78 1.91
C MET A 98 -9.88 -8.07 1.65
N LEU A 99 -9.65 -6.90 2.24
CA LEU A 99 -8.41 -6.15 2.02
C LEU A 99 -7.22 -6.89 2.64
N GLN A 100 -7.39 -7.49 3.82
CA GLN A 100 -6.34 -8.36 4.41
C GLN A 100 -5.92 -9.49 3.48
N LYS A 101 -6.88 -10.11 2.77
CA LYS A 101 -6.57 -11.12 1.75
C LYS A 101 -5.81 -10.54 0.57
N VAL A 102 -6.21 -9.36 0.09
CA VAL A 102 -5.51 -8.65 -0.99
C VAL A 102 -4.05 -8.39 -0.61
N HIS A 103 -3.82 -7.81 0.57
CA HIS A 103 -2.49 -7.53 1.09
C HIS A 103 -1.63 -8.80 1.27
N ALA A 104 -2.22 -9.87 1.82
CA ALA A 104 -1.52 -11.14 1.95
C ALA A 104 -1.12 -11.75 0.58
N TYR A 105 -1.97 -11.63 -0.45
CA TYR A 105 -1.63 -12.07 -1.81
C TYR A 105 -0.59 -11.20 -2.49
N ASN A 106 -0.60 -9.89 -2.19
CA ASN A 106 0.40 -8.93 -2.65
C ASN A 106 1.79 -9.23 -2.07
N GLY A 107 1.83 -9.78 -0.86
CA GLY A 107 3.06 -10.10 -0.12
C GLY A 107 3.43 -9.02 0.90
N ASP A 108 2.47 -8.18 1.28
CA ASP A 108 2.64 -7.22 2.37
C ASP A 108 2.84 -7.99 3.70
N GLU A 109 3.45 -7.37 4.71
CA GLU A 109 3.74 -7.97 6.04
C GLU A 109 2.44 -8.24 6.85
N VAL A 110 1.58 -9.13 6.34
CA VAL A 110 0.41 -9.67 7.02
C VAL A 110 0.80 -11.02 7.59
N ASP A 111 1.57 -10.99 8.68
CA ASP A 111 2.21 -12.20 9.22
C ASP A 111 1.19 -13.21 9.74
N ARG A 112 0.09 -12.75 10.36
CA ARG A 112 -0.87 -13.63 11.03
C ARG A 112 -2.29 -13.12 10.92
N VAL A 113 -3.21 -14.03 10.59
CA VAL A 113 -4.65 -13.79 10.62
C VAL A 113 -5.29 -14.67 11.68
N GLU A 114 -6.31 -14.13 12.32
CA GLU A 114 -7.12 -14.88 13.29
C GLU A 114 -8.08 -15.81 12.54
N LYS A 115 -7.79 -17.10 12.58
CA LYS A 115 -8.67 -18.14 12.07
C LYS A 115 -9.69 -18.48 13.14
N ILE A 116 -10.94 -18.09 12.91
CA ILE A 116 -12.08 -18.41 13.76
C ILE A 116 -12.67 -19.75 13.30
N THR A 117 -12.59 -20.78 14.16
CA THR A 117 -13.20 -22.10 13.90
C THR A 117 -14.14 -22.44 15.06
N GLY A 118 -15.42 -22.06 14.95
CA GLY A 118 -16.36 -22.17 16.07
C GLY A 118 -16.09 -21.09 17.13
N ASP A 119 -15.92 -21.50 18.38
CA ASP A 119 -15.65 -20.59 19.52
C ASP A 119 -14.14 -20.39 19.81
N GLU A 120 -13.26 -21.06 19.05
CA GLU A 120 -11.80 -20.95 19.22
C GLU A 120 -11.18 -20.07 18.12
N SER A 121 -10.23 -19.22 18.54
CA SER A 121 -9.44 -18.39 17.65
C SER A 121 -7.95 -18.75 17.70
N GLU A 122 -7.36 -18.99 16.53
CA GLU A 122 -5.94 -19.33 16.38
C GLU A 122 -5.29 -18.37 15.38
N LEU A 123 -4.09 -17.88 15.69
CA LEU A 123 -3.30 -17.06 14.77
C LEU A 123 -2.51 -17.95 13.80
N VAL A 124 -2.82 -17.86 12.52
CA VAL A 124 -2.18 -18.64 11.45
C VAL A 124 -1.56 -17.75 10.38
N ASP A 125 -0.58 -18.27 9.65
CA ASP A 125 -0.02 -17.59 8.47
C ASP A 125 -1.12 -17.24 7.47
N ALA A 126 -1.23 -15.95 7.15
CA ALA A 126 -2.30 -15.40 6.33
C ALA A 126 -2.33 -15.97 4.92
N LEU A 127 -1.17 -16.00 4.26
CA LEU A 127 -1.07 -16.46 2.88
C LEU A 127 -1.37 -17.95 2.77
N LYS A 128 -0.85 -18.75 3.70
CA LYS A 128 -1.14 -20.19 3.75
C LYS A 128 -2.63 -20.43 3.99
N TYR A 129 -3.21 -19.75 4.98
CA TYR A 129 -4.63 -19.87 5.30
C TYR A 129 -5.52 -19.54 4.11
N TYR A 130 -5.26 -18.43 3.42
CA TYR A 130 -6.08 -18.03 2.27
C TYR A 130 -5.87 -18.94 1.05
N LYS A 131 -4.68 -19.50 0.85
CA LYS A 131 -4.43 -20.51 -0.20
C LYS A 131 -5.17 -21.82 0.08
N ASP A 132 -5.15 -22.28 1.33
CA ASP A 132 -5.84 -23.49 1.75
C ASP A 132 -7.37 -23.32 1.61
N LEU A 133 -7.88 -22.14 1.96
CA LEU A 133 -9.28 -21.75 1.74
C LEU A 133 -9.67 -21.72 0.25
N ALA A 134 -8.78 -21.24 -0.62
CA ALA A 134 -9.03 -21.20 -2.06
C ALA A 134 -9.09 -22.63 -2.66
N GLN A 135 -8.35 -23.57 -2.07
CA GLN A 135 -8.30 -24.98 -2.52
C GLN A 135 -9.45 -25.84 -2.00
N THR A 136 -10.11 -25.46 -0.89
CA THR A 136 -11.09 -26.31 -0.19
C THR A 136 -12.49 -26.35 -0.82
N LYS A 137 -12.76 -25.65 -1.93
CA LYS A 137 -14.09 -25.69 -2.56
C LYS A 137 -14.19 -26.64 -3.75
N GLU A 138 -14.89 -27.75 -3.51
CA GLU A 138 -15.66 -28.48 -4.52
C GLU A 138 -16.61 -27.51 -5.26
N GLY A 139 -16.29 -27.16 -6.50
CA GLY A 139 -17.23 -26.54 -7.45
C GLY A 139 -17.35 -25.01 -7.49
N ALA A 140 -16.45 -24.24 -6.85
CA ALA A 140 -16.36 -22.80 -7.08
C ALA A 140 -15.35 -22.47 -8.18
N ASP A 141 -15.65 -21.49 -9.04
CA ASP A 141 -14.68 -20.97 -10.01
C ASP A 141 -13.37 -20.62 -9.28
N PRO A 142 -12.19 -20.98 -9.83
CA PRO A 142 -10.93 -20.62 -9.22
C PRO A 142 -10.81 -19.09 -9.10
N GLU A 143 -10.02 -18.61 -8.13
CA GLU A 143 -9.84 -17.18 -7.95
C GLU A 143 -9.25 -16.53 -9.20
N GLY A 144 -9.68 -15.29 -9.50
CA GLY A 144 -9.23 -14.58 -10.69
C GLY A 144 -10.00 -14.92 -11.97
N PHE A 145 -10.99 -15.83 -11.94
CA PHE A 145 -11.83 -16.09 -13.13
C PHE A 145 -13.17 -15.34 -13.14
N SER A 146 -13.46 -14.56 -12.10
CA SER A 146 -14.65 -13.69 -12.00
C SER A 146 -14.25 -12.32 -11.45
N GLY A 147 -15.20 -11.39 -11.37
CA GLY A 147 -14.97 -10.02 -10.88
C GLY A 147 -14.80 -8.99 -12.00
N ILE A 148 -14.24 -7.83 -11.65
CA ILE A 148 -14.06 -6.72 -12.57
C ILE A 148 -12.98 -7.06 -13.60
N SER A 149 -13.35 -6.99 -14.88
CA SER A 149 -12.41 -7.24 -15.98
C SER A 149 -11.36 -6.13 -16.09
N THR A 150 -10.19 -6.43 -16.65
CA THR A 150 -9.15 -5.42 -16.92
C THR A 150 -9.66 -4.27 -17.79
N ARG A 151 -10.59 -4.55 -18.73
CA ARG A 151 -11.20 -3.50 -19.55
C ARG A 151 -12.06 -2.56 -18.70
N ASP A 152 -12.85 -3.12 -17.79
CA ASP A 152 -13.73 -2.31 -16.96
C ASP A 152 -12.92 -1.56 -15.88
N SER A 153 -11.80 -2.12 -15.38
CA SER A 153 -10.88 -1.37 -14.52
C SER A 153 -10.22 -0.19 -15.25
N LEU A 154 -9.80 -0.36 -16.50
CA LEU A 154 -9.31 0.77 -17.32
C LEU A 154 -10.40 1.80 -17.63
N LYS A 155 -11.66 1.39 -17.80
CA LYS A 155 -12.78 2.35 -17.90
C LYS A 155 -12.99 3.12 -16.61
N LEU A 156 -12.88 2.48 -15.46
CA LEU A 156 -12.94 3.17 -14.16
C LEU A 156 -11.81 4.18 -14.02
N LEU A 157 -10.58 3.80 -14.38
CA LEU A 157 -9.43 4.71 -14.44
C LEU A 157 -9.71 5.92 -15.34
N GLY A 158 -10.28 5.68 -16.53
CA GLY A 158 -10.71 6.75 -17.43
C GLY A 158 -11.80 7.65 -16.83
N ARG A 159 -12.77 7.10 -16.09
CA ARG A 159 -13.79 7.90 -15.37
C ARG A 159 -13.15 8.77 -14.28
N ILE A 160 -12.16 8.24 -13.55
CA ILE A 160 -11.44 8.96 -12.50
C ILE A 160 -10.73 10.19 -13.08
N PHE A 161 -9.89 10.03 -14.11
CA PHE A 161 -9.20 11.17 -14.72
C PHE A 161 -10.13 12.18 -15.39
N ASN A 162 -11.28 11.73 -15.89
CA ASN A 162 -12.27 12.59 -16.55
C ASN A 162 -13.36 13.13 -15.61
N ALA A 163 -13.27 12.90 -14.29
CA ALA A 163 -14.22 13.45 -13.32
C ALA A 163 -14.27 14.98 -13.38
N ASN A 164 -13.13 15.61 -13.71
CA ASN A 164 -13.05 17.03 -14.03
C ASN A 164 -12.62 17.24 -15.49
N ALA A 165 -13.59 17.58 -16.35
CA ALA A 165 -13.36 17.77 -17.78
C ALA A 165 -12.42 18.94 -18.12
N VAL A 166 -12.24 19.92 -17.22
CA VAL A 166 -11.40 21.11 -17.47
C VAL A 166 -9.94 20.86 -17.12
N ALA A 167 -9.68 20.07 -16.09
CA ALA A 167 -8.36 19.78 -15.59
C ALA A 167 -8.31 18.32 -15.12
N PRO A 168 -7.86 17.39 -15.99
CA PRO A 168 -7.80 15.99 -15.63
C PRO A 168 -6.81 15.81 -14.48
N GLU A 169 -7.28 15.25 -13.38
CA GLU A 169 -6.51 14.89 -12.20
C GLU A 169 -7.09 13.60 -11.62
N ALA A 170 -6.24 12.80 -11.00
CA ALA A 170 -6.68 11.58 -10.33
C ALA A 170 -6.30 11.68 -8.85
N ASP A 171 -7.31 11.54 -7.99
CA ASP A 171 -7.15 11.56 -6.53
C ASP A 171 -7.96 10.43 -5.87
N PRO A 172 -7.60 9.97 -4.67
CA PRO A 172 -8.29 8.85 -4.02
C PRO A 172 -9.75 9.17 -3.65
N LEU A 173 -10.12 10.44 -3.50
CA LEU A 173 -11.50 10.83 -3.23
C LEU A 173 -12.37 10.64 -4.48
N ILE A 174 -11.87 11.04 -5.64
CA ILE A 174 -12.50 10.78 -6.94
C ILE A 174 -12.61 9.27 -7.18
N VAL A 175 -11.62 8.47 -6.75
CA VAL A 175 -11.72 6.99 -6.81
C VAL A 175 -12.93 6.52 -5.99
N LEU A 176 -13.05 6.92 -4.72
CA LEU A 176 -14.19 6.54 -3.88
C LEU A 176 -15.52 6.94 -4.51
N GLU A 177 -15.67 8.18 -4.96
CA GLU A 177 -16.89 8.67 -5.63
C GLU A 177 -17.20 7.87 -6.90
N THR A 178 -16.19 7.59 -7.73
CA THR A 178 -16.35 6.81 -8.96
C THR A 178 -16.75 5.37 -8.66
N LEU A 179 -16.19 4.76 -7.61
CA LEU A 179 -16.52 3.41 -7.18
C LEU A 179 -17.93 3.32 -6.59
N GLU A 180 -18.37 4.33 -5.83
CA GLU A 180 -19.74 4.43 -5.31
C GLU A 180 -20.77 4.54 -6.44
N ALA A 181 -20.49 5.38 -7.45
CA ALA A 181 -21.31 5.51 -8.64
C ALA A 181 -21.37 4.19 -9.43
N PHE A 182 -20.20 3.58 -9.69
CA PHE A 182 -20.11 2.29 -10.38
C PHE A 182 -20.84 1.16 -9.64
N THR A 183 -20.74 1.14 -8.31
CA THR A 183 -21.43 0.16 -7.48
C THR A 183 -22.93 0.40 -7.46
N SER A 184 -23.37 1.66 -7.56
CA SER A 184 -24.78 2.01 -7.66
C SER A 184 -25.44 1.52 -8.94
N GLU A 185 -24.70 1.45 -10.05
CA GLU A 185 -25.12 0.89 -11.34
C GLU A 185 -25.34 -0.64 -11.29
N GLN A 186 -24.84 -1.34 -10.27
CA GLN A 186 -24.96 -2.80 -10.18
C GLN A 186 -26.38 -3.27 -9.87
N LYS A 187 -26.88 -4.17 -10.72
CA LYS A 187 -28.23 -4.77 -10.58
C LYS A 187 -28.30 -5.85 -9.50
N ASN A 188 -27.18 -6.52 -9.21
CA ASN A 188 -27.15 -7.59 -8.22
C ASN A 188 -26.97 -6.99 -6.82
N THR A 189 -28.02 -7.02 -6.00
CA THR A 189 -28.04 -6.46 -4.64
C THR A 189 -26.97 -7.06 -3.73
N ASN A 190 -26.68 -8.36 -3.87
CA ASN A 190 -25.66 -9.01 -3.04
C ASN A 190 -24.26 -8.48 -3.38
N LEU A 191 -23.93 -8.40 -4.68
CA LEU A 191 -22.66 -7.82 -5.12
C LEU A 191 -22.55 -6.34 -4.75
N LYS A 192 -23.65 -5.59 -4.92
CA LYS A 192 -23.73 -4.17 -4.55
C LYS A 192 -23.37 -3.95 -3.08
N ASN A 193 -23.98 -4.71 -2.16
CA ASN A 193 -23.68 -4.62 -0.73
C ASN A 193 -22.24 -5.03 -0.42
N GLN A 194 -21.73 -6.07 -1.09
CA GLN A 194 -20.36 -6.54 -0.92
C GLN A 194 -19.32 -5.50 -1.34
N TRP A 195 -19.59 -4.75 -2.41
CA TRP A 195 -18.72 -3.69 -2.90
C TRP A 195 -18.85 -2.41 -2.06
N HIS A 196 -20.04 -2.07 -1.56
CA HIS A 196 -20.20 -0.97 -0.59
C HIS A 196 -19.35 -1.21 0.66
N ASN A 197 -19.41 -2.41 1.25
CA ASN A 197 -18.58 -2.75 2.39
C ASN A 197 -17.08 -2.63 2.09
N LEU A 198 -16.67 -3.01 0.88
CA LEU A 198 -15.28 -2.90 0.43
C LEU A 198 -14.85 -1.43 0.28
N ILE A 199 -15.72 -0.57 -0.27
CA ILE A 199 -15.47 0.87 -0.37
C ILE A 199 -15.33 1.49 1.02
N THR A 200 -16.16 1.09 2.00
CA THR A 200 -16.01 1.53 3.40
C THR A 200 -14.65 1.14 3.97
N GLN A 201 -14.23 -0.11 3.78
CA GLN A 201 -12.91 -0.58 4.23
C GLN A 201 -11.76 0.22 3.58
N LEU A 202 -11.84 0.49 2.27
CA LEU A 202 -10.86 1.30 1.55
C LEU A 202 -10.82 2.75 2.05
N LYS A 203 -11.97 3.32 2.39
CA LYS A 203 -12.07 4.67 2.96
C LYS A 203 -11.39 4.74 4.33
N ASP A 204 -11.59 3.73 5.18
CA ASP A 204 -10.95 3.65 6.50
C ASP A 204 -9.43 3.46 6.40
N GLU A 205 -8.97 2.59 5.50
CA GLU A 205 -7.54 2.39 5.24
C GLU A 205 -6.88 3.65 4.67
N TYR A 206 -7.54 4.30 3.71
CA TYR A 206 -7.06 5.55 3.15
C TYR A 206 -7.01 6.68 4.18
N ARG A 207 -7.96 6.75 5.12
CA ARG A 207 -7.90 7.73 6.21
C ARG A 207 -6.62 7.58 7.04
N LYS A 208 -6.19 6.34 7.32
CA LYS A 208 -4.93 6.06 8.04
C LYS A 208 -3.71 6.46 7.21
N LYS A 209 -3.68 6.10 5.92
CA LYS A 209 -2.61 6.48 4.98
C LYS A 209 -2.50 8.00 4.84
N LEU A 210 -3.63 8.68 4.69
CA LEU A 210 -3.71 10.13 4.58
C LEU A 210 -3.25 10.82 5.88
N GLU A 211 -3.64 10.30 7.04
CA GLU A 211 -3.19 10.84 8.33
C GLU A 211 -1.66 10.78 8.45
N HIS A 212 -1.06 9.65 8.09
CA HIS A 212 0.39 9.50 8.02
C HIS A 212 1.02 10.51 7.04
N ASP A 213 0.42 10.64 5.86
CA ASP A 213 0.89 11.57 4.84
C ASP A 213 0.87 13.03 5.28
N LEU A 214 -0.20 13.44 5.99
CA LEU A 214 -0.36 14.78 6.53
C LEU A 214 0.61 15.03 7.68
N LYS A 215 0.75 14.09 8.62
CA LYS A 215 1.68 14.20 9.75
C LYS A 215 3.12 14.37 9.31
N THR A 216 3.54 13.57 8.34
CA THR A 216 4.90 13.64 7.78
C THR A 216 5.12 14.93 6.99
N ALA A 217 4.11 15.44 6.27
CA ALA A 217 4.20 16.72 5.57
C ALA A 217 4.21 17.95 6.52
N CYS A 218 3.73 17.81 7.77
CA CYS A 218 3.84 18.86 8.77
C CYS A 218 5.26 19.02 9.33
N VAL A 219 6.16 18.05 9.12
CA VAL A 219 7.55 18.08 9.57
C VAL A 219 8.45 18.50 8.41
N PRO A 220 8.96 19.76 8.39
CA PRO A 220 9.80 20.22 7.30
C PRO A 220 11.10 19.40 7.24
N GLY A 221 11.41 18.83 6.08
CA GLY A 221 12.59 17.96 5.94
C GLY A 221 12.50 16.68 6.76
N TYR A 222 11.30 16.06 6.84
CA TYR A 222 11.02 14.81 7.56
C TYR A 222 12.13 13.74 7.42
N GLU A 223 12.63 13.50 6.21
CA GLU A 223 13.72 12.53 5.99
C GLU A 223 15.04 12.93 6.66
N ALA A 224 15.39 14.22 6.62
CA ALA A 224 16.62 14.73 7.23
C ALA A 224 16.53 14.70 8.76
N VAL A 225 15.38 15.09 9.32
CA VAL A 225 15.13 15.02 10.77
C VAL A 225 15.14 13.59 11.27
N GLY A 226 14.51 12.67 10.53
CA GLY A 226 14.51 11.24 10.83
C GLY A 226 15.92 10.64 10.83
N GLN A 227 16.73 11.00 9.83
CA GLN A 227 18.13 10.56 9.76
C GLN A 227 18.98 11.14 10.89
N GLU A 228 18.82 12.42 11.23
CA GLU A 228 19.57 13.05 12.31
C GLU A 228 19.29 12.39 13.68
N GLU A 229 18.02 12.10 13.97
CA GLU A 229 17.64 11.40 15.21
C GLU A 229 18.16 9.95 15.25
N TYR A 230 18.17 9.26 14.11
CA TYR A 230 18.77 7.93 13.98
C TYR A 230 20.29 7.97 14.21
N ASP A 231 20.97 8.93 13.61
CA ASP A 231 22.41 9.08 13.72
C ASP A 231 22.81 9.40 15.17
N LYS A 232 22.05 10.28 15.84
CA LYS A 232 22.19 10.53 17.29
C LYS A 232 22.01 9.25 18.11
N TYR A 233 20.95 8.48 17.86
CA TYR A 233 20.69 7.21 18.57
C TYR A 233 21.86 6.24 18.43
N VAL A 234 22.35 6.03 17.19
CA VAL A 234 23.48 5.15 16.91
C VAL A 234 24.77 5.66 17.56
N ASN A 235 25.03 6.97 17.54
CA ASN A 235 26.24 7.54 18.12
C ASN A 235 26.23 7.43 19.65
N TYR A 236 25.09 7.64 20.30
CA TYR A 236 24.93 7.43 21.74
C TYR A 236 25.11 5.95 22.12
N LEU A 237 24.55 5.03 21.33
CA LEU A 237 24.76 3.59 21.55
C LEU A 237 26.23 3.19 21.41
N ASN A 238 26.90 3.63 20.34
CA ASN A 238 28.33 3.36 20.14
C ASN A 238 29.16 3.87 21.31
N HIS A 239 28.89 5.09 21.79
CA HIS A 239 29.64 5.67 22.91
C HIS A 239 29.45 4.89 24.22
N LEU A 240 28.23 4.46 24.54
CA LEU A 240 27.96 3.67 25.74
C LEU A 240 28.64 2.29 25.71
N GLU A 241 28.76 1.67 24.53
CA GLU A 241 29.42 0.36 24.37
C GLU A 241 30.95 0.48 24.32
N GLU A 242 31.51 1.49 23.64
CA GLU A 242 32.97 1.67 23.51
C GLU A 242 33.62 2.28 24.76
N ARG A 243 32.93 3.22 25.43
CA ARG A 243 33.48 4.00 26.55
C ARG A 243 32.50 4.04 27.73
N PRO A 244 32.26 2.88 28.38
CA PRO A 244 31.33 2.79 29.49
C PRO A 244 31.78 3.70 30.65
N GLY A 245 30.93 4.64 31.05
CA GLY A 245 31.16 5.54 32.18
C GLY A 245 31.84 6.88 31.84
N GLU A 246 32.24 7.09 30.59
CA GLU A 246 32.79 8.39 30.16
C GLU A 246 31.71 9.35 29.68
N MET A 247 31.92 10.65 29.92
CA MET A 247 31.02 11.70 29.42
C MET A 247 31.05 11.72 27.89
N TYR A 248 29.88 11.73 27.27
CA TYR A 248 29.76 11.95 25.83
C TYR A 248 30.05 13.40 25.50
N LYS A 249 30.89 13.63 24.48
CA LYS A 249 31.27 14.95 24.00
C LYS A 249 31.17 14.99 22.49
N ASP A 250 30.22 15.78 22.00
CA ASP A 250 30.03 16.03 20.57
C ASP A 250 29.75 17.52 20.35
N GLY A 251 30.74 18.23 19.82
CA GLY A 251 30.73 19.69 19.72
C GLY A 251 30.55 20.36 21.08
N GLU A 252 29.49 21.16 21.21
CA GLU A 252 29.10 21.85 22.46
C GLU A 252 28.30 20.94 23.42
N THR A 253 27.85 19.77 22.95
CA THR A 253 26.98 18.87 23.72
C THR A 253 27.84 17.99 24.62
N THR A 254 27.73 18.19 25.94
CA THR A 254 28.30 17.27 26.94
C THR A 254 27.16 16.61 27.70
N LYS A 255 27.07 15.27 27.62
CA LYS A 255 26.03 14.48 28.31
C LYS A 255 26.66 13.41 29.18
N SER A 256 26.04 13.17 30.34
CA SER A 256 26.41 12.06 31.22
C SER A 256 25.90 10.71 30.66
N PRO A 257 26.53 9.59 31.03
CA PRO A 257 26.05 8.26 30.63
C PRO A 257 24.59 7.99 31.03
N GLU A 258 24.14 8.52 32.18
CA GLU A 258 22.77 8.38 32.65
C GLU A 258 21.76 9.15 31.78
N GLU A 259 22.14 10.34 31.31
CA GLU A 259 21.32 11.14 30.39
C GLU A 259 21.20 10.48 29.02
N LEU A 260 22.30 9.90 28.51
CA LEU A 260 22.26 9.13 27.27
C LEU A 260 21.33 7.92 27.38
N GLU A 261 21.46 7.15 28.45
CA GLU A 261 20.61 5.98 28.69
C GLU A 261 19.13 6.37 28.81
N LYS A 262 18.84 7.54 29.40
CA LYS A 262 17.48 8.08 29.47
C LYS A 262 16.93 8.44 28.09
N GLU A 263 17.71 9.11 27.23
CA GLU A 263 17.28 9.48 25.88
C GLU A 263 17.10 8.25 24.97
N LEU A 264 17.97 7.26 25.07
CA LEU A 264 17.82 5.99 24.37
C LEU A 264 16.52 5.29 24.81
N ARG A 265 16.26 5.24 26.11
CA ARG A 265 15.02 4.66 26.66
C ARG A 265 13.77 5.41 26.24
N ASP A 266 13.84 6.72 26.09
CA ASP A 266 12.73 7.54 25.61
C ASP A 266 12.30 7.09 24.21
N ILE A 267 13.26 7.00 23.27
CA ILE A 267 13.02 6.47 21.92
C ILE A 267 12.57 5.01 21.97
N GLU A 268 13.26 4.18 22.72
CA GLU A 268 12.98 2.74 22.83
C GLU A 268 11.61 2.43 23.45
N SER A 269 11.08 3.29 24.31
CA SER A 269 9.77 3.10 24.94
C SER A 269 8.63 3.02 23.92
N HIS A 270 8.82 3.64 22.75
CA HIS A 270 7.89 3.61 21.63
C HIS A 270 7.95 2.31 20.80
N ILE A 271 8.92 1.43 21.04
CA ILE A 271 9.05 0.14 20.35
C ILE A 271 8.11 -0.89 20.98
N GLN A 272 6.91 -1.03 20.41
CA GLN A 272 5.86 -1.92 20.92
C GLN A 272 6.31 -3.39 21.09
N ILE A 273 7.09 -3.91 20.13
CA ILE A 273 7.58 -5.32 20.15
C ILE A 273 8.47 -5.60 21.37
N MET A 274 9.15 -4.58 21.89
CA MET A 274 10.10 -4.70 22.98
C MET A 274 9.53 -4.29 24.36
N GLN A 275 8.27 -3.84 24.40
CA GLN A 275 7.59 -3.54 25.66
C GLN A 275 7.41 -4.81 26.50
N GLY A 276 7.85 -4.77 27.77
CA GLY A 276 7.79 -5.90 28.70
C GLY A 276 8.92 -6.93 28.55
N LYS A 277 9.90 -6.70 27.66
CA LYS A 277 11.08 -7.56 27.52
C LYS A 277 12.10 -7.34 28.64
N LYS A 278 12.86 -8.39 28.95
CA LYS A 278 13.91 -8.34 29.99
C LYS A 278 15.05 -7.39 29.58
N PRO A 279 15.78 -6.81 30.54
CA PRO A 279 16.94 -5.95 30.24
C PRO A 279 18.00 -6.60 29.33
N ASP A 280 18.18 -7.92 29.43
CA ASP A 280 19.13 -8.67 28.60
C ASP A 280 18.72 -8.71 27.11
N GLU A 281 17.42 -8.76 26.82
CA GLU A 281 16.89 -8.73 25.45
C GLU A 281 17.06 -7.35 24.82
N TRP A 282 16.93 -6.28 25.61
CA TRP A 282 17.25 -4.92 25.18
C TRP A 282 18.72 -4.75 24.81
N LYS A 283 19.63 -5.31 25.63
CA LYS A 283 21.06 -5.29 25.34
C LYS A 283 21.39 -6.06 24.05
N ALA A 284 20.78 -7.23 23.84
CA ALA A 284 20.93 -8.00 22.61
C ALA A 284 20.40 -7.25 21.38
N PHE A 285 19.26 -6.56 21.51
CA PHE A 285 18.67 -5.73 20.46
C PHE A 285 19.59 -4.57 20.06
N ARG A 286 20.05 -3.78 21.04
CA ARG A 286 21.02 -2.69 20.84
C ARG A 286 22.31 -3.18 20.18
N GLY A 287 22.86 -4.30 20.66
CA GLY A 287 24.06 -4.92 20.07
C GLY A 287 23.86 -5.36 18.62
N THR A 288 22.67 -5.86 18.26
CA THR A 288 22.34 -6.25 16.88
C THR A 288 22.29 -5.04 15.96
N ILE A 289 21.68 -3.92 16.42
CA ILE A 289 21.67 -2.65 15.67
C ILE A 289 23.10 -2.17 15.42
N LEU A 290 23.91 -2.11 16.48
CA LEU A 290 25.30 -1.66 16.42
C LEU A 290 26.13 -2.47 15.42
N GLN A 291 26.05 -3.80 15.50
CA GLN A 291 26.79 -4.69 14.61
C GLN A 291 26.35 -4.52 13.15
N ASN A 292 25.04 -4.41 12.92
CA ASN A 292 24.52 -4.21 11.58
C ASN A 292 24.95 -2.86 10.99
N GLU A 293 25.08 -1.84 11.84
CA GLU A 293 25.50 -0.51 11.44
C GLU A 293 27.01 -0.43 11.17
N LEU A 294 27.84 -0.97 12.07
CA LEU A 294 29.28 -1.07 11.88
C LEU A 294 29.64 -1.87 10.61
N ARG A 295 28.91 -2.96 10.34
CA ARG A 295 29.05 -3.74 9.09
C ARG A 295 28.69 -2.93 7.84
N TYR A 296 27.75 -2.01 7.94
CA TYR A 296 27.38 -1.16 6.80
C TYR A 296 28.39 -0.06 6.57
N ARG A 297 28.84 0.60 7.64
CA ARG A 297 29.86 1.66 7.60
C ARG A 297 31.19 1.17 7.04
N SER A 298 31.57 -0.07 7.35
CA SER A 298 32.81 -0.67 6.83
C SER A 298 32.79 -0.89 5.31
N VAL A 299 31.61 -1.05 4.71
CA VAL A 299 31.42 -1.24 3.27
C VAL A 299 31.16 0.10 2.56
N ASN A 300 30.45 1.03 3.20
CA ASN A 300 29.94 2.26 2.58
C ASN A 300 30.65 3.54 3.04
N SER A 301 31.98 3.51 3.14
CA SER A 301 32.80 4.70 3.43
C SER A 301 32.34 5.51 4.66
N GLN A 302 32.00 4.83 5.75
CA GLN A 302 31.53 5.43 7.01
C GLN A 302 30.17 6.14 6.95
N ALA A 303 29.40 6.00 5.85
CA ALA A 303 28.03 6.49 5.80
C ALA A 303 27.12 5.66 6.71
N HIS A 304 26.23 6.34 7.44
CA HIS A 304 25.20 5.67 8.23
C HIS A 304 24.17 4.99 7.34
N LYS A 305 23.52 3.92 7.83
CA LYS A 305 22.34 3.38 7.15
C LYS A 305 21.21 4.40 7.11
N GLY A 306 20.36 4.29 6.09
CA GLY A 306 19.09 4.99 6.08
C GLY A 306 18.26 4.62 7.32
N TRP A 307 17.70 5.61 8.00
CA TRP A 307 16.95 5.46 9.25
C TRP A 307 15.74 4.51 9.16
N LYS A 308 15.24 4.25 7.94
CA LYS A 308 14.13 3.30 7.65
C LYS A 308 14.54 1.83 7.62
N THR A 309 15.83 1.51 7.74
CA THR A 309 16.34 0.14 7.55
C THR A 309 15.97 -0.83 8.68
N VAL A 310 15.73 -0.32 9.89
CA VAL A 310 15.33 -1.11 11.06
C VAL A 310 13.87 -0.75 11.38
N PRO A 311 12.87 -1.58 11.02
CA PRO A 311 11.45 -1.23 11.15
C PRO A 311 11.04 -0.81 12.57
N ALA A 312 11.54 -1.55 13.57
CA ALA A 312 11.25 -1.27 14.99
C ALA A 312 11.74 0.11 15.43
N LEU A 313 12.95 0.51 15.00
CA LEU A 313 13.53 1.80 15.37
C LEU A 313 12.96 2.93 14.51
N PHE A 314 12.67 2.67 13.23
CA PHE A 314 11.95 3.58 12.35
C PHE A 314 10.61 4.00 12.96
N GLN A 315 9.77 3.04 13.38
CA GLN A 315 8.48 3.32 14.02
C GLN A 315 8.61 4.15 15.30
N ALA A 316 9.62 3.87 16.11
CA ALA A 316 9.87 4.61 17.34
C ALA A 316 10.31 6.06 17.08
N ILE A 317 11.30 6.25 16.20
CA ILE A 317 11.78 7.58 15.80
C ILE A 317 10.67 8.37 15.12
N GLU A 318 9.91 7.73 14.24
CA GLU A 318 8.76 8.34 13.58
C GLU A 318 7.72 8.81 14.60
N SER A 319 7.34 7.97 15.57
CA SER A 319 6.37 8.36 16.60
C SER A 319 6.83 9.55 17.46
N LYS A 320 8.15 9.75 17.63
CA LYS A 320 8.74 10.87 18.35
C LYS A 320 8.75 12.17 17.53
N ILE A 321 8.99 12.07 16.22
CA ILE A 321 9.10 13.23 15.32
C ILE A 321 7.72 13.72 14.87
N LEU A 322 6.76 12.81 14.74
CA LEU A 322 5.42 13.17 14.29
C LEU A 322 4.71 14.04 15.33
N MET A 323 4.11 15.13 14.84
CA MET A 323 3.35 16.07 15.66
C MET A 323 2.07 15.45 16.19
N THR A 324 1.54 16.02 17.28
CA THR A 324 0.22 15.61 17.81
C THR A 324 -0.88 16.03 16.84
N ASP A 325 -1.97 15.26 16.78
CA ASP A 325 -3.12 15.52 15.87
C ASP A 325 -3.63 16.96 15.96
N LYS A 326 -3.69 17.53 17.17
CA LYS A 326 -4.12 18.93 17.40
C LYS A 326 -3.22 19.96 16.75
N GLU A 327 -1.90 19.71 16.71
CA GLU A 327 -0.93 20.62 16.12
C GLU A 327 -0.99 20.56 14.61
N MET A 328 -1.12 19.35 14.05
CA MET A 328 -1.34 19.13 12.63
C MET A 328 -2.64 19.80 12.14
N GLU A 329 -3.77 19.60 12.85
CA GLU A 329 -5.03 20.28 12.53
C GLU A 329 -4.89 21.81 12.54
N SER A 330 -4.13 22.35 13.50
CA SER A 330 -3.87 23.79 13.58
C SER A 330 -3.13 24.30 12.34
N ILE A 331 -2.07 23.61 11.91
CA ILE A 331 -1.30 23.97 10.70
C ILE A 331 -2.18 23.89 9.44
N ILE A 332 -3.05 22.88 9.35
CA ILE A 332 -3.95 22.72 8.21
C ILE A 332 -5.01 23.85 8.16
N ARG A 333 -5.59 24.23 9.31
CA ARG A 333 -6.65 25.26 9.40
C ARG A 333 -6.13 26.69 9.26
N GLN A 334 -4.87 26.96 9.61
CA GLN A 334 -4.27 28.30 9.67
C GLN A 334 -4.11 29.01 8.32
N GLY A 335 -4.50 28.42 7.19
CA GLY A 335 -4.47 29.06 5.88
C GLY A 335 -5.37 30.30 5.71
N ALA A 336 -6.25 30.61 6.68
CA ALA A 336 -7.20 31.73 6.58
C ALA A 336 -7.08 32.82 7.68
N ASP A 337 -6.66 32.50 8.92
CA ASP A 337 -6.74 33.42 10.08
C ASP A 337 -5.47 33.47 10.96
N ALA A 338 -4.28 33.27 10.38
CA ALA A 338 -3.04 33.13 11.16
C ALA A 338 -2.09 34.34 11.14
N THR A 339 -1.27 34.44 12.19
CA THR A 339 -0.07 35.28 12.27
C THR A 339 0.92 34.95 11.13
N ASN A 340 1.86 35.86 10.83
CA ASN A 340 2.85 35.68 9.76
C ASN A 340 3.62 34.34 9.85
N GLU A 341 3.86 33.82 11.06
CA GLU A 341 4.51 32.52 11.28
C GLU A 341 3.62 31.32 10.88
N GLY A 342 2.31 31.38 11.13
CA GLY A 342 1.38 30.31 10.78
C GLY A 342 1.22 30.16 9.26
N ILE A 343 1.18 31.28 8.54
CA ILE A 343 1.15 31.29 7.06
C ILE A 343 2.43 30.68 6.49
N ALA A 344 3.59 30.99 7.06
CA ALA A 344 4.87 30.42 6.64
C ALA A 344 4.92 28.89 6.86
N ARG A 345 4.40 28.40 8.00
CA ARG A 345 4.31 26.96 8.29
C ARG A 345 3.35 26.25 7.34
N HIS A 346 2.17 26.82 7.08
CA HIS A 346 1.21 26.26 6.15
C HIS A 346 1.78 26.18 4.72
N LYS A 347 2.51 27.21 4.29
CA LYS A 347 3.17 27.22 2.98
C LYS A 347 4.18 26.08 2.84
N LYS A 348 5.02 25.86 3.86
CA LYS A 348 5.97 24.74 3.89
C LYS A 348 5.25 23.38 3.85
N PHE A 349 4.15 23.24 4.60
CA PHE A 349 3.32 22.04 4.55
C PHE A 349 2.78 21.77 3.13
N VAL A 350 2.27 22.79 2.44
CA VAL A 350 1.79 22.66 1.07
C VAL A 350 2.94 22.26 0.14
N GLU A 351 4.12 22.88 0.28
CA GLU A 351 5.32 22.53 -0.51
C GLU A 351 5.73 21.06 -0.33
N GLU A 352 5.75 20.54 0.91
CA GLU A 352 6.04 19.13 1.19
C GLU A 352 4.97 18.18 0.59
N MET A 353 3.69 18.55 0.66
CA MET A 353 2.64 17.76 0.01
C MET A 353 2.77 17.75 -1.52
N LEU A 354 3.20 18.86 -2.14
CA LEU A 354 3.49 18.91 -3.57
C LEU A 354 4.67 17.99 -3.93
N LEU A 355 5.73 17.95 -3.10
CA LEU A 355 6.87 17.05 -3.29
C LEU A 355 6.47 15.58 -3.24
N LYS A 356 5.45 15.23 -2.45
CA LYS A 356 4.86 13.88 -2.41
C LYS A 356 4.02 13.52 -3.64
N GLY A 357 3.76 14.47 -4.55
CA GLY A 357 3.02 14.23 -5.79
C GLY A 357 1.56 14.70 -5.77
N TYR A 358 1.10 15.34 -4.69
CA TYR A 358 -0.23 15.97 -4.68
C TYR A 358 -0.21 17.28 -5.49
N SER A 359 -1.34 17.63 -6.10
CA SER A 359 -1.58 18.96 -6.68
C SER A 359 -2.10 19.92 -5.62
N GLN A 360 -1.95 21.24 -5.80
CA GLN A 360 -2.46 22.23 -4.84
C GLN A 360 -3.97 22.09 -4.59
N ARG A 361 -4.74 21.70 -5.62
CA ARG A 361 -6.18 21.42 -5.49
C ARG A 361 -6.44 20.17 -4.66
N GLN A 362 -5.65 19.12 -4.90
CA GLN A 362 -5.74 17.86 -4.16
C GLN A 362 -5.41 18.07 -2.69
N VAL A 363 -4.37 18.83 -2.34
CA VAL A 363 -4.03 19.17 -0.95
C VAL A 363 -5.21 19.82 -0.22
N HIS A 364 -5.89 20.76 -0.89
CA HIS A 364 -7.07 21.41 -0.30
C HIS A 364 -8.25 20.45 -0.10
N LYS A 365 -8.50 19.56 -1.07
CA LYS A 365 -9.54 18.53 -0.96
C LYS A 365 -9.24 17.52 0.15
N THR A 366 -8.01 17.00 0.21
CA THR A 366 -7.60 15.99 1.19
C THR A 366 -7.57 16.56 2.60
N ALA A 367 -7.11 17.81 2.77
CA ALA A 367 -7.18 18.52 4.04
C ALA A 367 -8.63 18.67 4.54
N ARG A 368 -9.57 19.04 3.66
CA ARG A 368 -11.00 19.15 4.02
C ARG A 368 -11.60 17.80 4.41
N PHE A 369 -11.29 16.76 3.64
CA PHE A 369 -11.72 15.40 3.92
C PHE A 369 -11.22 14.92 5.30
N PHE A 370 -9.95 15.17 5.62
CA PHE A 370 -9.36 14.81 6.91
C PHE A 370 -10.08 15.52 8.07
N LEU A 371 -10.32 16.83 7.95
CA LEU A 371 -11.02 17.65 8.94
C LEU A 371 -12.51 17.32 9.12
N GLY A 372 -13.06 16.35 8.38
CA GLY A 372 -14.47 15.94 8.46
C GLY A 372 -15.43 16.94 7.81
N ASN A 373 -14.90 17.92 7.07
CA ASN A 373 -15.70 18.87 6.30
C ASN A 373 -15.93 18.30 4.89
N GLU A 374 -16.66 17.19 4.80
CA GLU A 374 -17.09 16.66 3.51
C GLU A 374 -18.02 17.70 2.83
N PRO A 375 -17.79 18.05 1.56
CA PRO A 375 -18.81 18.74 0.79
C PRO A 375 -20.02 17.80 0.69
N LYS A 376 -21.16 18.27 1.19
CA LYS A 376 -22.46 17.61 0.95
C LYS A 376 -22.85 17.68 -0.52
#